data_AF-A0A520AGL6-F1
#
_entry.id   AF-A0A520AGL6-F1
#
_cell.length_a   1.000
_cell.length_b   1.000
_cell.length_c   1.000
_cell.angle_alpha   90.00
_cell.angle_beta   90.00
_cell.angle_gamma   90.00
#
_symmetry.space_group_name_H-M   'P 1'
#
loop_
_entity.id
_entity.type
_entity.pdbx_description
1 polymer ?
#
loop_
_entity_poly.entity_id
_entity_poly.type
_entity_poly.pdbx_seq_one_letter_code
_entity_poly.pdbx_strand_id
1 'polypeptide(L)'
;TSIMRGGLGEICGDLSRGTQEQLAVLTRLAFADMLLEQGVPVSLILDDPLVYSDDARLDLMTEILTDAATRMQVILLTCRDRAFRHLGNRINLIGAQ
;
A
#
# COMPACT_ATOMS: atom_id res chain seq x y z
N THR A 1 2.46 18.59 -6.97
CA THR A 1 1.33 17.66 -6.98
C THR A 1 0.36 18.05 -5.88
N SER A 2 -0.90 18.30 -6.20
CA SER A 2 -1.96 18.67 -5.24
C SER A 2 -3.10 17.67 -5.30
N ILE A 3 -3.89 17.59 -4.22
CA ILE A 3 -5.15 16.84 -4.16
C ILE A 3 -6.31 17.80 -3.91
N MET A 4 -7.53 17.40 -4.26
CA MET A 4 -8.73 18.21 -4.04
C MET A 4 -9.64 17.52 -3.02
N ARG A 5 -9.94 18.20 -1.91
CA ARG A 5 -10.84 17.72 -0.86
C ARG A 5 -11.95 18.74 -0.62
N GLY A 6 -13.20 18.38 -0.90
CA GLY A 6 -14.35 19.27 -0.68
C GLY A 6 -14.25 20.60 -1.45
N GLY A 7 -13.61 20.60 -2.63
CA GLY A 7 -13.38 21.82 -3.41
C GLY A 7 -12.12 22.60 -3.06
N LEU A 8 -11.42 22.23 -1.99
CA LEU A 8 -10.16 22.86 -1.59
C LEU A 8 -8.97 22.09 -2.16
N GLY A 9 -8.06 22.80 -2.84
CA GLY A 9 -6.79 22.25 -3.28
C GLY A 9 -5.78 22.24 -2.14
N GLU A 10 -5.17 21.09 -1.88
CA GLU A 10 -4.11 20.91 -0.88
C GLU A 10 -2.84 20.44 -1.56
N ILE A 11 -1.70 21.03 -1.16
CA ILE A 11 -0.39 20.60 -1.63
C ILE A 11 -0.07 19.26 -0.97
N CYS A 12 0.34 18.26 -1.75
CA CYS A 12 0.59 16.91 -1.22
C CYS A 12 1.66 16.90 -0.11
N GLY A 13 2.66 17.78 -0.21
CA GLY A 13 3.72 17.95 0.80
C GLY A 13 3.23 18.45 2.16
N ASP A 14 2.06 19.10 2.21
CA ASP A 14 1.48 19.63 3.45
C ASP A 14 0.55 18.61 4.13
N LEU A 15 0.27 17.48 3.48
CA LEU A 15 -0.54 16.42 4.06
C LEU A 15 0.20 15.70 5.19
N SER A 16 -0.57 15.08 6.09
CA SER A 16 0.03 14.22 7.12
C SER A 16 0.88 13.11 6.51
N ARG A 17 1.94 12.69 7.20
CA ARG A 17 2.85 11.66 6.70
C ARG A 17 2.13 10.35 6.34
N GLY A 18 1.17 9.92 7.17
CA GLY A 18 0.33 8.76 6.88
C GLY A 18 -0.53 8.93 5.62
N THR A 19 -1.06 10.14 5.37
CA THR A 19 -1.79 10.43 4.12
C THR A 19 -0.87 10.37 2.91
N GLN A 20 0.35 10.92 3.01
CA GLN A 20 1.34 10.87 1.93
C GLN A 20 1.72 9.42 1.60
N GLU A 21 1.92 8.56 2.60
CA GLU A 21 2.20 7.14 2.42
C GLU A 21 1.05 6.39 1.74
N GLN A 22 -0.19 6.63 2.18
CA GLN A 22 -1.38 6.03 1.56
C GLN A 22 -1.50 6.44 0.10
N LEU A 23 -1.35 7.73 -0.21
CA LEU A 23 -1.34 8.21 -1.60
C LEU A 23 -0.21 7.60 -2.41
N ALA A 24 0.97 7.43 -1.83
CA ALA A 24 2.11 6.81 -2.49
C ALA A 24 1.84 5.34 -2.85
N VAL A 25 1.17 4.58 -1.98
CA VAL A 25 0.76 3.19 -2.25
C VAL A 25 -0.34 3.14 -3.31
N LEU A 26 -1.40 3.94 -3.15
CA LEU A 26 -2.55 3.97 -4.08
C LEU A 26 -2.14 4.39 -5.49
N THR A 27 -1.23 5.36 -5.60
CA THR A 27 -0.71 5.81 -6.91
C THR A 27 0.06 4.67 -7.61
N ARG A 28 0.87 3.91 -6.86
CA ARG A 28 1.59 2.75 -7.42
C ARG A 28 0.64 1.65 -7.85
N LEU A 29 -0.39 1.39 -7.05
CA LEU A 29 -1.41 0.40 -7.40
C LEU A 29 -2.15 0.80 -8.68
N ALA A 30 -2.60 2.06 -8.78
CA ALA A 30 -3.24 2.56 -10.00
C ALA A 30 -2.33 2.42 -11.23
N PHE A 31 -1.03 2.70 -11.08
CA PHE A 31 -0.07 2.53 -12.17
C PHE A 31 0.13 1.06 -12.55
N ALA A 32 0.17 0.16 -11.57
CA ALA A 32 0.26 -1.28 -11.82
C ALA A 32 -1.00 -1.81 -12.52
N ASP A 33 -2.20 -1.35 -12.12
CA ASP A 33 -3.46 -1.69 -12.77
C ASP A 33 -3.48 -1.22 -14.24
N MET A 34 -3.04 0.01 -14.51
CA MET A 34 -2.90 0.51 -15.89
C MET A 34 -1.97 -0.35 -16.75
N LEU A 35 -0.87 -0.87 -16.18
CA LEU A 35 0.05 -1.75 -16.91
C LEU A 35 -0.55 -3.14 -17.16
N LEU A 36 -1.29 -3.69 -16.18
CA LEU A 36 -2.02 -4.94 -16.36
C LEU A 36 -3.06 -4.84 -17.48
N GLU A 37 -3.79 -3.73 -17.56
CA GLU A 37 -4.77 -3.46 -18.62
C GLU A 37 -4.12 -3.44 -20.03
N GLN A 38 -2.84 -3.10 -20.11
CA GLN A 38 -2.04 -3.15 -21.33
C GLN A 38 -1.44 -4.55 -21.62
N GLY A 39 -1.78 -5.55 -20.80
CA GLY A 39 -1.26 -6.91 -20.92
C GLY A 39 0.19 -7.07 -20.43
N VAL A 40 0.72 -6.08 -19.71
CA VAL A 40 2.06 -6.15 -19.12
C VAL A 40 1.96 -6.86 -17.78
N PRO A 41 2.66 -8.00 -17.56
CA PRO A 41 2.71 -8.63 -16.25
C PRO A 41 3.40 -7.71 -15.24
N VAL A 42 2.74 -7.46 -14.10
CA VAL A 42 3.27 -6.61 -13.03
C VAL A 42 3.15 -7.30 -11.68
N SER A 43 4.14 -7.07 -10.82
CA SER A 43 4.09 -7.38 -9.40
C SER A 43 4.30 -6.11 -8.59
N LEU A 44 3.57 -5.97 -7.48
CA LEU A 44 3.72 -4.86 -6.54
C LEU A 44 4.56 -5.30 -5.35
N ILE A 45 5.68 -4.63 -5.11
CA ILE A 45 6.54 -4.86 -3.94
C ILE A 45 6.54 -3.61 -3.07
N LEU A 46 6.19 -3.75 -1.80
CA LEU A 46 6.13 -2.65 -0.85
C LEU A 46 7.05 -2.94 0.34
N ASP A 47 7.95 -2.01 0.64
CA ASP A 47 8.88 -2.08 1.77
C ASP A 47 8.44 -1.12 2.87
N ASP A 48 8.10 -1.71 4.03
CA ASP A 48 7.53 -1.09 5.22
C ASP A 48 6.49 0.00 4.93
N PRO A 49 5.43 -0.26 4.13
CA PRO A 49 4.44 0.76 3.85
C PRO A 49 3.57 1.04 5.08
N LEU A 50 2.94 2.22 5.09
CA LEU A 50 1.91 2.62 6.05
C LEU A 50 2.41 2.71 7.51
N VAL A 51 3.70 3.04 7.72
CA VAL A 51 4.31 3.21 9.05
C VAL A 51 3.54 4.18 9.93
N TYR A 52 3.01 5.26 9.35
CA TYR A 52 2.30 6.32 10.08
C TYR A 52 0.77 6.20 10.01
N SER A 53 0.24 5.04 9.62
CA SER A 53 -1.21 4.79 9.62
C SER A 53 -1.70 4.30 10.99
N ASP A 54 -2.85 4.82 11.43
CA ASP A 54 -3.62 4.22 12.52
C ASP A 54 -4.32 2.93 12.06
N ASP A 55 -4.86 2.19 13.01
CA ASP A 55 -5.46 0.87 12.80
C ASP A 55 -6.57 0.90 11.73
N ALA A 56 -7.49 1.88 11.80
CA ALA A 56 -8.60 1.96 10.85
C ALA A 56 -8.13 2.19 9.41
N ARG A 57 -7.13 3.06 9.22
CA ARG A 57 -6.56 3.30 7.89
C ARG A 57 -5.72 2.11 7.41
N LEU A 58 -5.03 1.43 8.31
CA LEU A 58 -4.26 0.24 8.00
C LEU A 58 -5.16 -0.92 7.55
N ASP A 59 -6.29 -1.13 8.23
CA ASP A 59 -7.28 -2.14 7.87
C ASP A 59 -7.82 -1.89 6.45
N LEU A 60 -8.26 -0.66 6.17
CA LEU A 60 -8.75 -0.26 4.85
C LEU A 60 -7.68 -0.47 3.76
N MET A 61 -6.45 -0.04 4.00
CA MET A 61 -5.37 -0.24 3.03
C MET A 61 -5.05 -1.72 2.82
N THR A 62 -5.19 -2.55 3.85
CA THR A 62 -4.97 -3.99 3.74
C THR A 62 -6.07 -4.67 2.93
N GLU A 63 -7.32 -4.23 3.05
CA GLU A 63 -8.42 -4.66 2.17
C GLU A 63 -8.11 -4.33 0.71
N ILE A 64 -7.65 -3.09 0.43
CA ILE A 64 -7.26 -2.66 -0.91
C ILE A 64 -6.11 -3.52 -1.47
N LEU A 65 -5.08 -3.79 -0.67
CA LEU A 65 -3.96 -4.64 -1.08
C LEU A 65 -4.37 -6.11 -1.29
N THR A 66 -5.34 -6.60 -0.52
CA THR A 66 -5.87 -7.96 -0.66
C THR A 66 -6.68 -8.10 -1.95
N ASP A 67 -7.48 -7.09 -2.28
CA ASP A 67 -8.18 -7.02 -3.57
C ASP A 67 -7.18 -6.95 -4.74
N ALA A 68 -6.13 -6.13 -4.63
CA ALA A 68 -5.03 -6.09 -5.60
C ALA A 68 -4.35 -7.45 -5.79
N ALA A 69 -4.20 -8.22 -4.72
CA ALA A 69 -3.60 -9.55 -4.76
C ALA A 69 -4.43 -10.59 -5.56
N THR A 70 -5.69 -10.29 -5.89
CA THR A 70 -6.51 -11.16 -6.77
C THR A 70 -6.14 -11.05 -8.25
N ARG A 71 -5.44 -9.97 -8.63
CA ARG A 71 -5.10 -9.63 -10.03
C ARG A 71 -3.60 -9.53 -10.30
N MET A 72 -2.77 -9.23 -9.30
CA MET A 72 -1.31 -9.23 -9.39
C MET A 72 -0.67 -9.85 -8.15
N GLN A 73 0.60 -10.24 -8.25
CA GLN A 73 1.35 -10.61 -7.06
C GLN A 73 1.69 -9.36 -6.24
N VAL A 74 1.30 -9.35 -4.97
CA VAL A 74 1.64 -8.31 -4.01
C VAL A 74 2.58 -8.90 -2.95
N ILE A 75 3.77 -8.33 -2.82
CA ILE A 75 4.77 -8.71 -1.81
C ILE A 75 4.93 -7.55 -0.84
N LEU A 76 4.57 -7.81 0.41
CA LEU A 76 4.69 -6.86 1.51
C LEU A 76 5.88 -7.26 2.39
N LEU A 77 6.88 -6.40 2.45
CA LEU A 77 8.02 -6.52 3.36
C LEU A 77 7.80 -5.58 4.53
N THR A 78 7.83 -6.09 5.76
CA THR A 78 7.65 -5.25 6.95
C THR A 78 8.20 -5.93 8.20
N CYS A 79 8.63 -5.12 9.16
CA CYS A 79 8.97 -5.56 10.51
C CYS A 79 7.77 -5.49 11.47
N ARG A 80 6.62 -5.00 11.01
CA ARG A 80 5.42 -4.74 11.82
C ARG A 80 4.46 -5.93 11.79
N ASP A 81 4.88 -7.07 12.37
CA ASP A 81 4.10 -8.31 12.43
C ASP A 81 2.63 -8.09 12.87
N ARG A 82 2.43 -7.26 13.90
CA ARG A 82 1.10 -7.00 14.48
C ARG A 82 0.16 -6.27 13.52
N ALA A 83 0.69 -5.39 12.67
CA ALA A 83 -0.07 -4.56 11.75
C ALA A 83 -0.81 -5.42 10.70
N PHE A 84 -0.13 -6.47 10.21
CA PHE A 84 -0.64 -7.31 9.13
C PHE A 84 -1.00 -8.73 9.60
N ARG A 85 -1.23 -8.90 10.92
CA ARG A 85 -1.48 -10.20 11.55
C ARG A 85 -2.71 -10.95 11.03
N HIS A 86 -3.64 -10.23 10.40
CA HIS A 86 -4.91 -10.75 9.90
C HIS A 86 -4.77 -11.34 8.47
N LEU A 87 -3.61 -11.15 7.82
CA LEU A 87 -3.30 -11.78 6.54
C LEU A 87 -2.85 -13.23 6.74
N GLY A 88 -3.40 -14.16 5.96
CA GLY A 88 -3.12 -15.60 6.08
C GLY A 88 -1.80 -16.07 5.44
N ASN A 89 -1.30 -15.36 4.42
CA ASN A 89 -0.14 -15.77 3.63
C ASN A 89 1.12 -15.05 4.12
N ARG A 90 1.85 -15.66 5.07
CA ARG A 90 2.98 -15.02 5.75
C ARG A 90 4.23 -15.88 5.68
N ILE A 91 5.36 -15.24 5.35
CA ILE A 91 6.69 -15.86 5.40
C ILE A 91 7.48 -15.12 6.48
N ASN A 92 7.89 -15.84 7.52
CA ASN A 92 8.77 -15.30 8.55
C ASN A 92 10.22 -15.56 8.15
N LEU A 93 10.95 -14.49 7.83
CA LEU A 93 12.38 -14.55 7.57
C LEU A 93 13.11 -14.61 8.91
N ILE A 94 13.43 -15.83 9.36
CA ILE A 94 14.38 -16.05 10.45
C ILE A 94 15.79 -15.92 9.87
N GLY A 95 16.59 -15.00 10.41
CA GLY A 95 17.98 -14.83 10.00
C GLY A 95 18.75 -16.14 10.10
N ALA A 96 19.67 -16.39 9.15
CA ALA A 96 20.64 -17.47 9.30
C ALA A 96 21.44 -17.22 10.58
N GLN A 97 21.47 -18.21 11.47
CA GLN A 97 22.27 -18.16 12.70
C GLN A 97 23.75 -18.07 12.38
#